data_AF-A0A412PAP8-F1
#
_entry.id   AF-A0A412PAP8-F1
#
_cell.length_a   1.000
_cell.length_b   1.000
_cell.length_c   1.000
_cell.angle_alpha   90.00
_cell.angle_beta   90.00
_cell.angle_gamma   90.00
#
_symmetry.space_group_name_H-M   'P 1'
#
loop_
_entity.id
_entity.type
_entity.pdbx_description
1 polymer ?
#
loop_
_entity_poly.entity_id
_entity_poly.type
_entity_poly.pdbx_seq_one_letter_code
_entity_poly.pdbx_strand_id
1 'polypeptide(L)' 'MIGTGLKERGRYNTEDCRRVDHITIEQVIVVHVLRGKGTEDDLARPVKKYFNSEGEFLFEYDPCYEGESIIMPSLSSHQK' A
#
# COMPACT_ATOMS: atom_id res chain seq x y z
N MET A 1 54.27 -21.87 6.41
CA MET A 1 52.82 -21.59 6.39
C MET A 1 52.63 -20.17 5.92
N ILE A 2 51.99 -19.99 4.77
CA ILE A 2 51.76 -18.68 4.14
C ILE A 2 50.41 -18.18 4.68
N GLY A 3 50.42 -17.24 5.61
CA GLY A 3 49.20 -16.59 6.09
C GLY A 3 48.72 -15.61 5.03
N THR A 4 47.66 -15.97 4.31
CA THR A 4 47.02 -15.12 3.31
C THR A 4 46.41 -13.90 3.99
N GLY A 5 46.83 -12.73 3.52
CA GLY A 5 46.36 -11.44 4.00
C GLY A 5 44.90 -11.19 3.65
N LEU A 6 44.15 -10.69 4.63
CA LEU A 6 42.98 -9.83 4.44
C LEU A 6 43.12 -8.70 5.46
N LYS A 7 43.98 -7.74 5.13
CA LYS A 7 44.12 -6.50 5.90
C LYS A 7 42.91 -5.61 5.64
N GLU A 8 42.35 -5.18 6.76
CA GLU A 8 41.62 -3.93 6.95
C GLU A 8 40.26 -3.84 6.27
N ARG A 9 39.26 -4.33 7.03
CA ARG A 9 37.88 -3.86 6.97
C ARG A 9 37.88 -2.34 6.85
N GLY A 10 37.59 -1.83 5.65
CA GLY A 10 37.34 -0.43 5.44
C GLY A 10 36.31 0.06 6.45
N ARG A 11 36.65 1.07 7.24
CA ARG A 11 35.69 1.82 8.04
C ARG A 11 34.70 2.43 7.05
N TYR A 12 33.52 1.84 6.93
CA TYR A 12 32.40 2.51 6.30
C TYR A 12 32.16 3.79 7.11
N ASN A 13 32.20 4.93 6.43
CA ASN A 13 31.89 6.21 7.04
C ASN A 13 30.42 6.15 7.47
N THR A 14 30.16 6.03 8.77
CA THR A 14 28.79 5.89 9.34
C THR A 14 27.92 7.12 9.10
N GLU A 15 28.50 8.22 8.60
CA GLU A 15 27.81 9.49 8.39
C GLU A 15 27.10 9.61 7.02
N ASP A 16 27.32 8.68 6.08
CA ASP A 16 26.66 8.67 4.75
C ASP A 16 25.84 7.40 4.50
N CYS A 17 25.23 6.83 5.54
CA CYS A 17 24.22 5.78 5.41
C CYS A 17 22.88 6.32 4.91
N ARG A 18 22.85 6.91 3.70
CA ARG A 18 21.62 7.19 2.96
C ARG A 18 21.38 6.09 1.94
N ARG A 19 21.14 4.86 2.41
CA ARG A 19 20.76 3.75 1.53
C ARG A 19 19.24 3.71 1.45
N VAL A 20 18.70 3.98 0.27
CA VAL A 20 17.29 3.69 -0.01
C VAL A 20 17.19 2.20 -0.27
N ASP A 21 16.50 1.46 0.60
CA ASP A 21 16.35 0.02 0.44
C ASP A 21 15.29 -0.30 -0.62
N HIS A 22 14.15 0.41 -0.66
CA HIS A 22 13.09 0.25 -1.67
C HIS A 22 12.29 1.54 -1.90
N ILE A 23 11.74 1.70 -3.11
CA ILE A 23 10.75 2.74 -3.48
C ILE A 23 9.61 2.06 -4.22
N THR A 24 8.38 2.34 -3.79
CA THR A 24 7.15 1.96 -4.50
C THR A 24 6.27 3.19 -4.67
N ILE A 25 5.71 3.36 -5.87
CA ILE A 25 4.67 4.35 -6.15
C ILE A 25 3.40 3.58 -6.46
N GLU A 26 2.40 3.67 -5.60
CA GLU A 26 1.09 3.07 -5.82
C GLU A 26 0.11 4.15 -6.24
N GLN A 27 -0.59 3.93 -7.35
CA GLN A 27 -1.62 4.84 -7.88
C GLN A 27 -2.96 4.10 -7.94
N VAL A 28 -4.01 4.78 -7.49
CA VAL A 28 -5.38 4.24 -7.48
C VAL A 28 -6.34 5.26 -8.05
N ILE A 29 -7.40 4.76 -8.68
CA ILE A 29 -8.56 5.56 -9.08
C ILE A 29 -9.53 5.57 -7.90
N VAL A 30 -9.91 6.75 -7.43
CA VAL A 30 -10.89 6.92 -6.35
C VAL A 30 -12.18 7.47 -6.93
N VAL A 31 -13.26 6.70 -6.78
CA VAL A 31 -14.60 7.09 -7.19
C VAL A 31 -15.44 7.41 -5.97
N HIS A 32 -16.00 8.61 -5.94
CA HIS A 32 -16.94 9.04 -4.91
C HIS A 32 -18.37 8.76 -5.39
N VAL A 33 -19.13 8.00 -4.60
CA VAL A 33 -20.49 7.59 -4.92
C VAL A 33 -21.41 8.00 -3.77
N LEU A 34 -22.59 8.53 -4.09
CA LEU A 34 -23.64 8.73 -3.10
C LEU A 34 -24.46 7.43 -2.99
N ARG A 35 -24.49 6.83 -1.81
CA ARG A 35 -25.24 5.60 -1.51
C ARG A 35 -26.41 5.91 -0.58
N GLY A 36 -27.49 5.16 -0.70
CA GLY A 36 -28.68 5.28 0.13
C GLY A 36 -29.81 5.99 -0.59
N LYS A 37 -31.04 5.71 -0.19
CA LYS A 37 -32.26 6.28 -0.80
C LYS A 37 -32.57 7.70 -0.34
N GLY A 38 -31.90 8.20 0.70
CA GLY A 38 -32.18 9.51 1.29
C GLY A 38 -33.43 9.53 2.16
N THR A 39 -33.84 8.36 2.68
CA THR A 39 -34.96 8.22 3.61
C THR A 39 -34.46 8.19 5.04
N GLU A 40 -35.34 8.37 6.04
CA GLU A 40 -34.98 8.27 7.46
C GLU A 40 -34.34 6.91 7.79
N ASP A 41 -34.84 5.83 7.18
CA ASP A 41 -34.32 4.47 7.36
C ASP A 41 -33.06 4.16 6.53
N ASP A 42 -32.73 4.97 5.52
CA ASP A 42 -31.59 4.76 4.61
C ASP A 42 -31.04 6.10 4.12
N LEU A 43 -30.29 6.74 5.02
CA LEU A 43 -29.71 8.05 4.79
C LEU A 43 -28.70 8.00 3.64
N ALA A 44 -28.82 9.00 2.76
CA ALA A 44 -27.85 9.22 1.70
C ALA A 44 -26.49 9.61 2.31
N ARG A 45 -25.43 8.93 1.88
CA ARG A 45 -24.08 9.12 2.41
C ARG A 45 -23.01 8.93 1.33
N PRO A 46 -21.87 9.62 1.44
CA PRO A 46 -20.75 9.42 0.53
C PRO A 46 -20.02 8.11 0.85
N VAL A 47 -19.77 7.32 -0.18
CA VAL A 47 -19.00 6.08 -0.15
C VAL A 47 -17.85 6.22 -1.16
N LYS A 48 -16.68 5.67 -0.83
CA LYS A 48 -15.51 5.70 -1.71
C LYS A 48 -15.25 4.31 -2.26
N LYS A 49 -15.04 4.21 -3.57
CA LYS A 49 -14.59 2.99 -4.24
C LYS A 49 -13.20 3.20 -4.79
N TYR A 50 -12.33 2.22 -4.57
CA TYR A 50 -10.94 2.26 -4.97
C TYR A 50 -10.72 1.21 -6.06
N PHE A 51 -10.03 1.62 -7.12
CA PHE A 51 -9.68 0.76 -8.24
C PHE A 51 -8.19 0.90 -8.56
N ASN A 52 -7.60 -0.13 -9.15
CA ASN A 52 -6.26 0.00 -9.72
C ASN A 52 -6.30 0.83 -11.01
N SER A 53 -5.12 1.07 -11.59
CA SER A 53 -4.98 1.82 -12.84
C SER A 53 -5.63 1.17 -14.06
N GLU A 54 -5.95 -0.13 -14.00
CA GLU A 54 -6.63 -0.87 -15.07
C GLU A 54 -8.16 -0.84 -14.91
N GLY A 55 -8.66 -0.21 -13.85
CA GLY A 55 -10.09 -0.12 -13.54
C GLY A 55 -10.63 -1.34 -12.81
N GLU A 56 -9.77 -2.23 -12.31
CA GLU A 56 -10.18 -3.37 -11.49
C GLU A 56 -10.50 -2.90 -10.06
N PHE A 57 -11.62 -3.40 -9.52
CA PHE A 57 -12.08 -3.03 -8.17
C PHE A 57 -11.16 -3.60 -7.09
N LEU A 58 -10.71 -2.73 -6.18
CA LEU A 58 -9.87 -3.09 -5.05
C LEU A 58 -10.72 -3.26 -3.78
N PHE A 59 -11.36 -2.18 -3.33
CA PHE A 59 -12.22 -2.19 -2.16
C PHE A 59 -13.17 -0.98 -2.11
N GLU A 60 -14.15 -1.05 -1.22
CA GLU A 60 -15.08 0.03 -0.91
C GLU A 60 -14.91 0.46 0.55
N TYR A 61 -14.95 1.77 0.79
CA TYR A 61 -15.01 2.36 2.11
C TYR A 61 -16.35 3.07 2.29
N ASP A 62 -17.19 2.51 3.17
CA ASP A 62 -18.47 3.07 3.59
C ASP A 62 -18.36 3.48 5.07
N PRO A 63 -18.41 4.78 5.40
CA PRO A 63 -18.20 5.26 6.78
C PRO A 63 -19.28 4.79 7.76
N CYS A 64 -20.43 4.33 7.29
CA CYS A 64 -21.50 3.82 8.15
C CYS A 64 -21.39 2.32 8.44
N TYR A 65 -20.45 1.62 7.82
CA TYR A 65 -20.13 0.22 8.13
C TYR A 65 -18.75 0.15 8.78
N GLU A 66 -18.68 0.13 10.12
CA GLU A 66 -17.45 -0.13 10.87
C GLU A 66 -17.07 -1.63 10.92
N GLY A 67 -17.62 -2.44 10.02
CA GLY A 67 -17.42 -3.90 9.97
C GLY A 67 -16.68 -4.32 8.72
N GLU A 68 -15.44 -4.77 8.89
CA GLU A 68 -14.57 -5.43 7.92
C GLU A 68 -14.01 -4.54 6.80
N SER A 69 -13.01 -3.75 7.15
CA SER A 69 -11.96 -3.40 6.20
C SER A 69 -11.39 -4.70 5.62
N ILE A 70 -11.77 -5.03 4.39
CA ILE A 70 -11.21 -6.17 3.65
C ILE A 70 -9.71 -5.87 3.49
N ILE A 71 -8.90 -6.59 4.25
CA ILE A 71 -7.45 -6.55 4.16
C ILE A 71 -7.09 -6.92 2.72
N MET A 72 -6.47 -6.00 1.98
CA MET A 72 -5.89 -6.34 0.68
C MET A 72 -4.83 -7.43 0.93
N PRO A 73 -4.93 -8.64 0.34
CA PRO A 73 -3.77 -9.49 0.26
C PRO A 73 -2.74 -8.69 -0.54
N SER A 74 -1.61 -8.40 0.11
CA SER A 74 -0.48 -7.68 -0.50
C SER A 74 -0.27 -8.15 -1.93
N LEU A 75 -0.18 -7.21 -2.87
CA LEU A 75 0.32 -7.43 -4.23
C LEU A 75 1.77 -7.92 -4.15
N SER A 76 1.95 -9.19 -3.79
CA SER A 76 3.22 -9.89 -3.68
C SER A 76 2.95 -11.35 -4.02
N SER A 77 2.80 -11.66 -5.31
CA SER A 77 2.96 -13.01 -5.85
C SER A 77 3.12 -12.99 -7.38
N HIS A 78 4.09 -12.23 -7.88
CA HIS A 78 4.79 -12.62 -9.11
C HIS A 78 6.30 -12.56 -8.84
N GLN A 79 6.74 -13.50 -8.01
CA GLN A 79 8.11 -13.98 -8.05
C GLN A 79 8.05 -15.51 -8.06
N LYS A 80 7.86 -16.08 -9.25
CA LYS A 80 8.56 -17.29 -9.69
C LYS A 80 8.43 -17.45 -11.21
#